data_AF-W9V737-F1
#
_entry.id   AF-W9V737-F1
#
_cell.length_a   1.000
_cell.length_b   1.000
_cell.length_c   1.000
_cell.angle_alpha   90.00
_cell.angle_beta   90.00
_cell.angle_gamma   90.00
#
_symmetry.space_group_name_H-M   'P 1'
#
loop_
_entity.id
_entity.type
_entity.pdbx_description
1 polymer ?
#
loop_
_entity_poly.entity_id
_entity_poly.type
_entity_poly.pdbx_seq_one_letter_code
_entity_poly.pdbx_strand_id
1 'polypeptide(L)'
;MDKFISADSSVMKVRSLFREACKGDVFVCDDEYIFQTAKTALVAEKVTGVTVQLLDTSGYVIKQVSSKLRTEQKRNEQFNDRQLAVISALEKVLAHCKKEGIQLIGFSDELVAQQLTWI
;
A
#
# COMPACT_ATOMS: atom_id res chain seq x y z
N MET A 1 12.27 -0.74 -9.56
CA MET A 1 13.20 0.12 -8.79
C MET A 1 12.40 1.33 -8.39
N ASP A 2 12.36 1.63 -7.09
CA ASP A 2 11.39 2.58 -6.55
C ASP A 2 11.88 4.02 -6.77
N LYS A 3 10.96 4.90 -7.19
CA LYS A 3 11.25 6.29 -7.56
C LYS A 3 10.58 7.24 -6.57
N PHE A 4 11.38 7.97 -5.81
CA PHE A 4 10.84 8.85 -4.77
C PHE A 4 10.31 10.18 -5.33
N ILE A 5 9.14 10.62 -4.89
CA ILE A 5 8.53 11.92 -5.18
C ILE A 5 8.59 12.76 -3.92
N SER A 6 9.43 13.80 -3.94
CA SER A 6 9.63 14.70 -2.80
C SER A 6 8.40 15.56 -2.50
N ALA A 7 8.18 15.89 -1.23
CA ALA A 7 7.07 16.71 -0.70
C ALA A 7 6.97 18.11 -1.35
N ASP A 8 8.08 18.66 -1.83
CA ASP A 8 8.16 19.97 -2.50
C ASP A 8 7.93 19.89 -4.02
N SER A 9 7.63 18.72 -4.56
CA SER A 9 7.48 18.52 -6.01
C SER A 9 6.26 19.25 -6.54
N SER A 10 6.49 20.15 -7.50
CA SER A 10 5.39 20.83 -8.19
C SER A 10 4.55 19.85 -9.03
N VAL A 11 3.29 20.21 -9.25
CA VAL A 11 2.37 19.43 -10.10
C VAL A 11 2.97 19.16 -11.50
N MET A 12 3.68 20.14 -12.07
CA MET A 12 4.33 19.96 -13.37
C MET A 12 5.43 18.90 -13.34
N LYS A 13 6.24 18.87 -12.28
CA LYS A 13 7.29 17.86 -12.07
C LYS A 13 6.69 16.46 -11.89
N VAL A 14 5.61 16.35 -11.12
CA VAL A 14 4.91 15.07 -10.93
C VAL A 14 4.34 14.56 -12.27
N ARG A 15 3.79 15.44 -13.10
CA ARG A 15 3.29 15.07 -14.44
C ARG A 15 4.41 14.65 -15.39
N SER A 16 5.55 15.33 -15.38
CA SER A 16 6.69 14.94 -16.24
C SER A 16 7.23 13.56 -15.85
N LEU A 17 7.33 13.27 -14.54
CA LEU A 17 7.73 11.94 -14.04
C LEU A 17 6.83 10.82 -14.59
N PHE A 18 5.51 11.05 -14.65
CA PHE A 18 4.59 10.04 -15.19
C PHE A 18 4.65 9.90 -16.70
N ARG A 19 4.95 10.96 -17.45
CA ARG A 19 5.15 10.86 -18.91
C ARG A 19 6.36 10.00 -19.27
N GLU A 20 7.38 10.00 -18.41
CA GLU A 20 8.61 9.22 -18.58
C GLU A 20 8.53 7.86 -17.85
N ALA A 21 7.40 7.55 -17.22
CA ALA A 21 7.24 6.32 -16.47
C ALA A 21 7.12 5.10 -17.39
N CYS A 22 7.77 4.01 -16.98
CA CYS A 22 7.68 2.71 -17.60
C CYS A 22 6.66 1.83 -16.87
N LYS A 23 6.09 0.84 -17.58
CA LYS A 23 5.27 -0.19 -16.94
C LYS A 23 6.10 -0.93 -15.88
N GLY A 24 5.51 -1.12 -14.71
CA GLY A 24 6.15 -1.71 -13.54
C GLY A 24 6.82 -0.69 -12.62
N ASP A 25 6.89 0.59 -12.99
CA ASP A 25 7.44 1.61 -12.11
C ASP A 25 6.59 1.79 -10.84
N VAL A 26 7.29 1.91 -9.71
CA VAL A 26 6.72 2.21 -8.41
C VAL A 26 7.25 3.58 -7.98
N PHE A 27 6.33 4.52 -7.80
CA PHE A 27 6.63 5.83 -7.26
C PHE A 27 6.23 5.88 -5.79
N VAL A 28 7.09 6.45 -4.97
CA VAL A 28 6.94 6.44 -3.52
C VAL A 28 6.95 7.87 -3.02
N CYS A 29 6.05 8.20 -2.09
CA CYS A 29 6.06 9.47 -1.37
C CYS A 29 5.74 9.23 0.11
N ASP A 30 6.06 10.20 0.96
CA ASP A 30 5.80 10.20 2.41
C ASP A 30 4.78 11.27 2.82
N ASP A 31 4.35 12.12 1.87
CA ASP A 31 3.39 13.19 2.07
C ASP A 31 2.04 12.91 1.37
N GLU A 32 0.94 13.12 2.10
CA GLU A 32 -0.42 12.88 1.61
C GLU A 32 -0.80 13.82 0.46
N TYR A 33 -0.38 15.09 0.52
CA TYR A 33 -0.69 16.06 -0.51
C TYR A 33 -0.03 15.69 -1.85
N ILE A 34 1.23 15.26 -1.81
CA ILE A 34 1.92 14.71 -2.98
C ILE A 34 1.25 13.43 -3.47
N PHE A 35 0.82 12.53 -2.58
CA PHE A 35 0.11 11.32 -2.98
C PHE A 35 -1.18 11.64 -3.77
N GLN A 36 -1.98 12.61 -3.31
CA GLN A 36 -3.20 13.02 -4.03
C GLN A 36 -2.89 13.74 -5.35
N THR A 37 -1.84 14.55 -5.38
CA THR A 37 -1.35 15.21 -6.59
C THR A 37 -0.93 14.17 -7.64
N ALA A 38 -0.15 13.18 -7.21
CA ALA A 38 0.29 12.05 -8.02
C ALA A 38 -0.90 11.23 -8.56
N LYS A 39 -1.87 10.92 -7.71
CA LYS A 39 -3.10 10.23 -8.13
C LYS A 39 -3.86 10.99 -9.21
N THR A 40 -3.98 12.31 -9.07
CA THR A 40 -4.65 13.17 -10.05
C THR A 40 -3.88 13.22 -11.37
N ALA A 41 -2.56 13.32 -11.30
CA ALA A 41 -1.67 13.34 -12.46
C ALA A 41 -1.69 11.99 -13.22
N LEU A 42 -1.74 10.84 -12.53
CA LEU A 42 -1.90 9.52 -13.17
C LEU A 42 -3.13 9.47 -14.08
N VAL A 43 -4.26 9.97 -13.59
CA VAL A 43 -5.52 10.00 -14.35
C VAL A 43 -5.41 10.98 -15.53
N ALA A 44 -4.86 12.17 -15.29
CA ALA A 44 -4.73 13.21 -16.32
C ALA A 44 -3.81 12.79 -17.48
N GLU A 45 -2.70 12.12 -17.19
CA GLU A 45 -1.74 11.66 -18.20
C GLU A 45 -2.10 10.28 -18.79
N LYS A 46 -3.16 9.62 -18.29
CA LYS A 46 -3.63 8.30 -18.76
C LYS A 46 -2.53 7.22 -18.76
N VAL A 47 -1.55 7.37 -17.87
CA VAL A 47 -0.41 6.45 -17.73
C VAL A 47 -0.91 5.14 -17.14
N THR A 48 -0.46 3.99 -17.65
CA THR A 48 -0.91 2.67 -17.21
C THR A 48 0.28 1.77 -16.87
N GLY A 49 0.04 0.79 -16.00
CA GLY A 49 1.08 -0.10 -15.47
C GLY A 49 1.98 0.54 -14.42
N VAL A 50 1.58 1.66 -13.81
CA VAL A 50 2.38 2.40 -12.81
C VAL A 50 1.69 2.36 -11.46
N THR A 51 2.47 2.29 -10.38
CA THR A 51 1.99 2.29 -9.00
C THR A 51 2.53 3.51 -8.25
N VAL A 52 1.71 4.14 -7.43
CA VAL A 52 2.11 5.18 -6.47
C VAL A 52 1.80 4.68 -5.06
N GLN A 53 2.75 4.79 -4.15
CA GLN A 53 2.66 4.37 -2.74
C GLN A 53 2.93 5.56 -1.81
N LEU A 54 2.12 5.66 -0.75
CA LEU A 54 2.38 6.52 0.39
C LEU A 54 2.96 5.66 1.51
N LEU A 55 4.15 6.02 1.98
CA LEU A 55 4.78 5.39 3.14
C LEU A 55 4.52 6.16 4.42
N ASP A 56 4.53 5.46 5.55
CA ASP A 56 4.67 6.08 6.86
C ASP A 56 6.15 6.35 7.21
N THR A 57 6.36 6.91 8.40
CA THR A 57 7.70 7.23 8.94
C THR A 57 8.56 5.99 9.19
N SER A 58 7.96 4.81 9.25
CA SER A 58 8.64 3.52 9.42
C SER A 58 8.92 2.82 8.09
N GLY A 59 8.56 3.44 6.96
CA GLY A 59 8.75 2.92 5.62
C GLY A 59 7.68 1.91 5.17
N TYR A 60 6.58 1.76 5.90
CA TYR A 60 5.49 0.87 5.51
C TYR A 60 4.49 1.57 4.60
N VAL A 61 3.98 0.85 3.59
CA VAL A 61 2.94 1.36 2.69
C VAL A 61 1.61 1.48 3.43
N ILE A 62 1.13 2.72 3.57
CA ILE A 62 -0.17 3.02 4.18
C ILE A 62 -1.28 3.28 3.14
N LYS A 63 -0.92 3.73 1.93
CA LYS A 63 -1.85 3.85 0.79
C LYS A 63 -1.15 3.50 -0.51
N GLN A 64 -1.90 2.94 -1.46
CA GLN A 64 -1.40 2.65 -2.80
C GLN A 64 -2.49 2.91 -3.85
N VAL A 65 -2.08 3.40 -5.01
CA VAL A 65 -2.90 3.42 -6.21
C VAL A 65 -2.09 2.90 -7.39
N SER A 66 -2.67 1.96 -8.13
CA SER A 66 -2.07 1.45 -9.37
C SER A 66 -2.97 1.80 -10.54
N SER A 67 -2.40 2.40 -11.58
CA SER A 67 -3.11 2.63 -12.83
C SER A 67 -3.05 1.35 -13.67
N LYS A 68 -4.11 0.54 -13.64
CA LYS A 68 -4.23 -0.69 -14.44
C LYS A 68 -5.04 -0.41 -15.71
N LEU A 69 -4.71 -1.08 -16.82
CA LEU A 69 -5.58 -1.06 -18.01
C LEU A 69 -6.91 -1.73 -17.67
N ARG A 70 -8.03 -1.21 -18.21
CA ARG A 70 -9.37 -1.79 -17.99
C ARG A 70 -9.47 -3.25 -18.44
N THR A 71 -8.65 -3.67 -19.40
CA THR A 71 -8.48 -5.05 -19.87
C THR A 71 -7.64 -5.93 -18.92
N GLU A 72 -6.77 -5.33 -18.11
CA GLU A 72 -5.97 -5.99 -17.06
C GLU A 72 -6.68 -5.98 -15.71
N GLN A 73 -7.84 -5.34 -15.62
CA GLN A 73 -8.74 -5.38 -14.47
C GLN A 73 -9.35 -6.78 -14.37
N LYS A 74 -8.52 -7.75 -13.96
CA LYS A 74 -8.94 -9.08 -13.55
C LYS A 74 -10.13 -8.90 -12.58
N ARG A 75 -11.23 -9.60 -12.89
CA ARG A 75 -12.47 -9.71 -12.12
C ARG A 75 -12.23 -9.49 -10.63
N ASN A 76 -12.87 -8.45 -10.06
CA ASN A 76 -12.96 -8.13 -8.64
C ASN A 76 -11.98 -8.89 -7.73
N GLU A 77 -10.84 -8.25 -7.44
CA GLU A 77 -9.93 -8.59 -6.32
C GLU A 77 -10.59 -8.33 -4.95
N GLN A 78 -11.92 -8.42 -4.85
CA GLN A 78 -12.66 -8.22 -3.62
C GLN A 78 -12.83 -9.59 -2.96
N PHE A 79 -12.41 -9.69 -1.70
CA PHE A 79 -12.65 -10.89 -0.90
C PHE A 79 -14.14 -11.22 -0.89
N ASN A 80 -14.49 -12.48 -1.11
CA ASN A 80 -15.86 -12.93 -0.97
C ASN A 80 -16.29 -12.91 0.51
N ASP A 81 -17.60 -13.01 0.77
CA ASP A 81 -18.15 -12.93 2.13
C ASP A 81 -17.52 -13.93 3.10
N ARG A 82 -17.17 -15.13 2.62
CA ARG A 82 -16.51 -16.16 3.42
C ARG A 82 -15.08 -15.76 3.79
N GLN A 83 -14.33 -15.17 2.86
CA GLN A 83 -12.99 -14.65 3.10
C GLN A 83 -13.03 -13.45 4.05
N LEU A 84 -13.99 -12.55 3.90
CA LEU A 84 -14.21 -11.43 4.83
C LEU A 84 -14.54 -11.91 6.25
N ALA A 85 -15.35 -12.97 6.39
CA ALA A 85 -15.64 -13.56 7.68
C ALA A 85 -14.38 -14.14 8.36
N VAL A 86 -13.49 -14.77 7.58
CA VAL A 86 -12.20 -15.27 8.09
C VAL A 86 -11.31 -14.12 8.56
N ILE A 87 -11.21 -13.04 7.78
CA ILE A 87 -10.43 -11.85 8.15
C ILE A 87 -10.98 -11.26 9.46
N SER A 88 -12.30 -11.08 9.58
CA SER A 88 -12.91 -10.56 10.80
C SER A 88 -12.68 -11.45 12.03
N ALA A 89 -12.65 -12.78 11.85
CA ALA A 89 -12.31 -13.70 12.93
C ALA A 89 -10.84 -13.53 13.35
N LEU A 90 -9.92 -13.41 12.39
CA LEU A 90 -8.51 -13.20 12.64
C LEU A 90 -8.26 -11.88 13.42
N GLU A 91 -8.92 -10.80 13.02
CA GLU A 91 -8.84 -9.50 13.71
C GLU A 91 -9.25 -9.60 15.19
N LYS A 92 -10.32 -10.33 15.49
CA LYS A 92 -10.77 -10.57 16.87
C LYS A 92 -9.72 -11.32 17.68
N VAL A 93 -9.16 -12.39 17.10
CA VAL A 93 -8.10 -13.18 17.77
C VAL A 93 -6.88 -12.32 18.05
N LEU A 94 -6.40 -11.55 17.07
CA LEU A 94 -5.27 -10.64 17.25
C LEU A 94 -5.54 -9.59 18.33
N ALA A 95 -6.76 -9.06 18.42
CA ALA A 95 -7.15 -8.14 19.47
C ALA A 95 -7.13 -8.80 20.87
N HIS A 96 -7.53 -10.07 20.98
CA HIS A 96 -7.41 -10.83 22.23
C HIS A 96 -5.96 -11.08 22.62
N CYS A 97 -5.10 -11.51 21.68
CA CYS A 97 -3.67 -11.68 21.93
C CYS A 97 -3.04 -10.39 22.46
N LYS A 98 -3.36 -9.24 21.86
CA LYS A 98 -2.86 -7.94 22.33
C LYS A 98 -3.29 -7.62 23.78
N LYS A 99 -4.53 -7.94 24.17
CA LYS A 99 -5.02 -7.73 25.54
C LYS A 99 -4.26 -8.57 26.56
N GLU A 100 -3.89 -9.79 26.18
CA GLU A 100 -3.12 -10.72 27.02
C GLU A 100 -1.60 -10.48 26.95
N GLY A 101 -1.13 -9.42 26.28
CA GLY A 101 0.29 -9.14 26.12
C GLY A 101 1.02 -10.19 25.27
N ILE A 102 0.33 -10.82 24.34
CA ILE A 102 0.87 -11.82 23.41
C ILE A 102 1.06 -11.16 22.04
N GLN A 103 2.30 -11.21 21.54
CA GLN A 103 2.65 -10.85 20.18
C GLN A 103 2.70 -12.11 19.31
N LEU A 104 1.93 -12.12 18.22
CA LEU A 104 2.01 -13.17 17.21
C LEU A 104 2.97 -12.73 16.09
N ILE A 105 3.93 -13.59 15.76
CA ILE A 105 4.91 -13.38 14.70
C ILE A 105 4.72 -14.50 13.67
N GLY A 106 4.51 -14.12 12.41
CA GLY A 106 4.43 -15.08 11.30
C GLY A 106 5.81 -15.49 10.84
N PHE A 107 6.06 -16.81 10.76
CA PHE A 107 7.15 -17.42 10.02
C PHE A 107 6.62 -18.08 8.75
N SER A 108 7.51 -18.53 7.86
CA SER A 108 7.16 -19.13 6.55
C SER A 108 6.14 -20.25 6.65
N ASP A 109 6.19 -21.04 7.73
CA ASP A 109 5.44 -22.28 7.86
C ASP A 109 4.53 -22.31 9.11
N GLU A 110 4.74 -21.40 10.08
CA GLU A 110 4.06 -21.44 11.38
C GLU A 110 3.87 -20.05 12.01
N LEU A 111 3.01 -19.97 13.02
CA LEU A 111 2.80 -18.79 13.86
C LEU A 111 3.46 -19.02 15.23
N VAL A 112 4.36 -18.11 15.61
CA VAL A 112 5.02 -18.14 16.93
C VAL A 112 4.42 -17.05 17.82
N ALA A 113 4.12 -17.42 19.07
CA ALA A 113 3.65 -16.48 20.09
C ALA A 113 4.79 -16.11 21.03
N GLN A 114 4.97 -14.80 21.26
CA GLN A 114 5.95 -14.26 22.20
C GLN A 114 5.23 -13.36 23.22
N GLN A 115 5.66 -13.43 24.49
CA GLN A 115 5.15 -12.56 25.54
C GLN A 115 5.81 -11.18 25.47
N LEU A 116 5.00 -10.12 25.42
CA LEU A 116 5.48 -8.75 25.52
C LEU A 116 5.87 -8.46 26.97
N THR A 117 7.17 -8.47 27.24
CA THR A 117 7.75 -7.93 28.48
C THR A 117 8.12 -6.48 28.22
N TRP A 118 7.48 -5.54 28.92
CA TRP A 118 7.88 -4.14 28.90
C TRP A 118 9.21 -4.03 29.64
N ILE A 119 10.29 -3.64 28.94
CA ILE A 119 11.57 -3.21 29.51
C ILE A 119 11.51 -1.69 29.68
#